data_AF-A0A3D2W4D2-F1
#
_entry.id   AF-A0A3D2W4D2-F1
#
_cell.length_a   1.000
_cell.length_b   1.000
_cell.length_c   1.000
_cell.angle_alpha   90.00
_cell.angle_beta   90.00
_cell.angle_gamma   90.00
#
_symmetry.space_group_name_H-M   'P 1'
#
loop_
_entity.id
_entity.type
_entity.pdbx_description
1 polymer ?
#
loop_
_entity_poly.entity_id
_entity_poly.type
_entity_poly.pdbx_seq_one_letter_code
_entity_poly.pdbx_strand_id
1 'polypeptide(L)'
;MKKSTKAILLILLVSILGTGGYFGYKEYIRRDKEKYLNALTESLSLTVNPEIAPVEYGSAFDVNTLIKEHSGELKIEGSIDTMKTGVQTVNFTVSGEDEKYGQYAEKKYSASAEVVDTQFPSIEIEKETLTVTEGTSLNVMPNITAVTDPVDGQLPEGDGVTASYTAVSDLNTNKPGKYTVTVTAADKNGNQTTRDFAVTVKEKPKPVVTASAKVSANTSGNYSTIYSYVTGTMGLNKAAACGILANLYRESNFNPNTGGTYYGIVQWGGGRKSNLKSWCASNGYDYSSLSGQLAFMYHELKSSYSSCLSGLKSVENTEDGAAKAAEIFCRQYERAASVGTRPDLARAYFNK
;
A
#
# COMPACT_ATOMS: atom_id res chain seq x y z
N MET A 1 -21.02 91.28 78.39
CA MET A 1 -20.08 90.70 77.40
C MET A 1 -20.79 90.48 76.07
N LYS A 2 -20.73 91.44 75.14
CA LYS A 2 -21.37 91.38 73.81
C LYS A 2 -20.33 91.06 72.73
N LYS A 3 -19.40 90.14 73.03
CA LYS A 3 -18.47 89.61 72.03
C LYS A 3 -19.22 88.56 71.20
N SER A 4 -19.66 89.04 70.03
CA SER A 4 -19.35 88.38 68.77
C SER A 4 -20.30 87.30 68.22
N THR A 5 -21.61 87.53 68.24
CA THR A 5 -22.52 86.84 67.28
C THR A 5 -22.12 87.17 65.83
N LYS A 6 -21.63 88.39 65.56
CA LYS A 6 -21.14 88.79 64.22
C LYS A 6 -19.87 88.07 63.77
N ALA A 7 -18.87 87.83 64.63
CA ALA A 7 -17.69 87.06 64.19
C ALA A 7 -17.94 85.54 64.16
N ILE A 8 -18.87 85.00 64.95
CA ILE A 8 -19.30 83.59 64.79
C ILE A 8 -20.03 83.42 63.44
N LEU A 9 -20.91 84.36 63.05
CA LEU A 9 -21.58 84.33 61.75
C LEU A 9 -20.60 84.52 60.58
N LEU A 10 -19.58 85.37 60.73
CA LEU A 10 -18.54 85.59 59.72
C LEU A 10 -17.62 84.37 59.56
N ILE A 11 -17.26 83.69 60.66
CA ILE A 11 -16.46 82.46 60.63
C ILE A 11 -17.26 81.30 60.00
N LEU A 12 -18.56 81.19 60.28
CA LEU A 12 -19.46 80.22 59.62
C LEU A 12 -19.65 80.51 58.12
N LEU A 13 -19.75 81.78 57.72
CA LEU A 13 -19.85 82.15 56.30
C LEU A 13 -18.54 81.90 55.52
N VAL A 14 -17.39 82.19 56.12
CA VAL A 14 -16.08 81.91 55.51
C VAL A 14 -15.80 80.41 55.45
N SER A 15 -16.23 79.63 56.44
CA SER A 15 -16.11 78.16 56.38
C SER A 15 -17.08 77.53 55.38
N ILE A 16 -18.30 78.05 55.22
CA ILE A 16 -19.26 77.62 54.18
C ILE A 16 -18.75 77.98 52.77
N LEU A 17 -18.17 79.16 52.58
CA LEU A 17 -17.57 79.56 51.29
C LEU A 17 -16.29 78.78 50.98
N GLY A 18 -15.44 78.52 51.98
CA GLY A 18 -14.24 77.70 51.83
C GLY A 18 -14.57 76.23 51.53
N THR A 19 -15.59 75.68 52.19
CA THR A 19 -16.07 74.32 51.89
C THR A 19 -16.76 74.25 50.54
N GLY A 20 -17.64 75.21 50.21
CA GLY A 20 -18.28 75.30 48.88
C GLY A 20 -17.29 75.47 47.72
N GLY A 21 -16.25 76.29 47.90
CA GLY A 21 -15.16 76.43 46.93
C GLY A 21 -14.31 75.16 46.79
N TYR A 22 -14.01 74.49 47.90
CA TYR A 22 -13.33 73.19 47.89
C TYR A 22 -14.16 72.10 47.19
N PHE A 23 -15.48 72.02 47.48
CA PHE A 23 -16.40 71.10 46.81
C PHE A 23 -16.53 71.44 45.32
N GLY A 24 -16.65 72.71 44.96
CA GLY A 24 -16.71 73.16 43.56
C GLY A 24 -15.43 72.82 42.78
N TYR A 25 -14.26 73.03 43.38
CA TYR A 25 -12.97 72.63 42.80
C TYR A 25 -12.85 71.10 42.64
N LYS A 26 -13.28 70.33 43.66
CA LYS A 26 -13.30 68.87 43.60
C LYS A 26 -14.24 68.34 42.50
N GLU A 27 -15.43 68.93 42.36
CA GLU A 27 -16.38 68.60 41.29
C GLU A 27 -15.87 69.00 39.90
N TYR A 28 -15.20 70.14 39.78
CA TYR A 28 -14.53 70.55 38.55
C TYR A 28 -13.47 69.53 38.13
N ILE A 29 -12.55 69.16 39.03
CA ILE A 29 -11.52 68.16 38.75
C ILE A 29 -12.15 66.80 38.41
N ARG A 30 -13.24 66.41 39.07
CA ARG A 30 -13.97 65.17 38.74
C ARG A 30 -14.51 65.20 37.30
N ARG A 31 -15.21 66.27 36.91
CA ARG A 31 -15.76 66.41 35.54
C ARG A 31 -14.66 66.47 34.48
N ASP A 32 -13.55 67.15 34.78
CA ASP A 32 -12.43 67.25 33.85
C ASP A 32 -11.75 65.87 33.70
N LYS A 33 -11.49 65.16 34.81
CA LYS A 33 -11.01 63.76 34.76
C LYS A 33 -11.90 62.85 33.92
N GLU A 34 -13.22 62.92 34.10
CA GLU A 34 -14.21 62.18 33.31
C GLU A 34 -14.14 62.53 31.82
N LYS A 35 -13.99 63.81 31.48
CA LYS A 35 -13.83 64.25 30.08
C LYS A 35 -12.59 63.66 29.43
N TYR A 36 -11.44 63.70 30.10
CA TYR A 36 -10.19 63.14 29.57
C TYR A 36 -10.24 61.61 29.47
N LEU A 37 -10.84 60.93 30.46
CA LEU A 37 -11.03 59.48 30.43
C LEU A 37 -11.96 59.04 29.29
N ASN A 38 -13.05 59.78 29.04
CA ASN A 38 -13.96 59.52 27.93
C ASN A 38 -13.27 59.72 26.59
N ALA A 39 -12.52 60.83 26.43
CA ALA A 39 -11.78 61.10 25.20
C ALA A 39 -10.70 60.03 24.92
N LEU A 40 -9.95 59.61 25.96
CA LEU A 40 -9.02 58.49 25.86
C LEU A 40 -9.75 57.22 25.42
N THR A 41 -10.83 56.86 26.10
CA THR A 41 -11.63 55.67 25.77
C THR A 41 -12.12 55.73 24.33
N GLU A 42 -12.62 56.86 23.85
CA GLU A 42 -13.07 57.03 22.45
C GLU A 42 -11.92 56.88 21.44
N SER A 43 -10.71 57.34 21.77
CA SER A 43 -9.54 57.19 20.89
C SER A 43 -9.04 55.74 20.76
N LEU A 44 -9.21 54.90 21.80
CA LEU A 44 -8.78 53.52 21.75
C LEU A 44 -9.63 52.73 20.75
N SER A 45 -8.99 52.15 19.73
CA SER A 45 -9.66 51.46 18.64
C SER A 45 -8.82 50.29 18.11
N LEU A 46 -9.51 49.28 17.57
CA LEU A 46 -8.92 48.19 16.81
C LEU A 46 -9.87 47.84 15.67
N THR A 47 -9.34 47.81 14.45
CA THR A 47 -10.05 47.36 13.26
C THR A 47 -9.50 46.00 12.85
N VAL A 48 -10.35 44.99 12.83
CA VAL A 48 -10.00 43.64 12.37
C VAL A 48 -9.92 43.63 10.84
N ASN A 49 -8.99 42.86 10.28
CA ASN A 49 -8.91 42.64 8.85
C ASN A 49 -10.18 41.88 8.35
N PRO A 50 -10.96 42.43 7.41
CA PRO A 50 -12.20 41.80 6.95
C PRO A 50 -11.97 40.61 6.00
N GLU A 51 -10.78 40.48 5.41
CA GLU A 51 -10.45 39.46 4.41
C GLU A 51 -9.34 38.53 4.94
N ILE A 52 -9.69 37.72 5.95
CA ILE A 52 -8.78 36.70 6.47
C ILE A 52 -9.03 35.42 5.68
N ALA A 53 -8.09 35.06 4.81
CA ALA A 53 -8.11 33.78 4.13
C ALA A 53 -8.00 32.63 5.16
N PRO A 54 -8.60 31.45 4.88
CA PRO A 54 -8.37 30.27 5.69
C PRO A 54 -6.88 29.97 5.82
N VAL A 55 -6.47 29.60 7.04
CA VAL A 55 -5.10 29.26 7.37
C VAL A 55 -4.89 27.79 7.08
N GLU A 56 -3.88 27.48 6.29
CA GLU A 56 -3.55 26.10 5.96
C GLU A 56 -3.03 25.37 7.21
N TYR A 57 -3.52 24.16 7.43
CA TYR A 57 -3.09 23.29 8.51
C TYR A 57 -1.57 23.06 8.46
N GLY A 58 -0.90 23.16 9.61
CA GLY A 58 0.56 23.06 9.73
C GLY A 58 1.37 24.25 9.20
N SER A 59 0.74 25.25 8.59
CA SER A 59 1.45 26.44 8.10
C SER A 59 1.82 27.41 9.22
N ALA A 60 2.79 28.29 8.95
CA ALA A 60 3.09 29.39 9.85
C ALA A 60 2.02 30.49 9.73
N PHE A 61 1.53 30.99 10.87
CA PHE A 61 0.53 32.05 10.91
C PHE A 61 0.97 33.19 11.83
N ASP A 62 0.95 34.42 11.32
CA ASP A 62 1.21 35.63 12.11
C ASP A 62 -0.11 36.26 12.56
N VAL A 63 -0.36 36.25 13.86
CA VAL A 63 -1.57 36.80 14.49
C VAL A 63 -1.73 38.30 14.22
N ASN A 64 -0.65 39.04 13.95
CA ASN A 64 -0.75 40.46 13.62
C ASN A 64 -1.53 40.71 12.31
N THR A 65 -1.59 39.72 11.41
CA THR A 65 -2.36 39.82 10.15
C THR A 65 -3.88 39.93 10.35
N LEU A 66 -4.36 39.55 11.54
CA LEU A 66 -5.77 39.72 11.94
C LEU A 66 -6.12 41.19 12.20
N ILE A 67 -5.12 42.05 12.41
CA ILE A 67 -5.30 43.45 12.77
C ILE A 67 -5.00 44.29 11.53
N LYS A 68 -5.96 45.12 11.12
CA LYS A 68 -5.77 46.08 10.04
C LYS A 68 -5.11 47.36 10.56
N GLU A 69 -5.60 47.87 11.68
CA GLU A 69 -5.13 49.09 12.33
C GLU A 69 -5.58 49.08 13.80
N HIS A 70 -4.84 49.80 14.64
CA HIS A 70 -5.22 50.04 16.04
C HIS A 70 -4.70 51.41 16.50
N SER A 71 -5.30 51.95 17.57
CA SER A 71 -4.83 53.16 18.25
C SER A 71 -4.78 52.93 19.75
N GLY A 72 -3.60 53.07 20.33
CA GLY A 72 -3.26 52.68 21.71
C GLY A 72 -2.22 51.57 21.74
N GLU A 73 -1.77 51.24 22.94
CA GLU A 73 -0.86 50.12 23.20
C GLU A 73 -1.61 48.80 23.01
N LEU A 74 -1.04 47.90 22.20
CA LEU A 74 -1.66 46.63 21.85
C LEU A 74 -1.08 45.49 22.67
N LYS A 75 -1.97 44.73 23.31
CA LYS A 75 -1.67 43.44 23.94
C LYS A 75 -2.47 42.34 23.26
N ILE A 76 -1.77 41.31 22.78
CA ILE A 76 -2.36 40.14 22.15
C ILE A 76 -2.41 39.00 23.17
N GLU A 77 -3.60 38.41 23.35
CA GLU A 77 -3.82 37.29 24.27
C GLU A 77 -4.21 36.04 23.48
N GLY A 78 -3.25 35.13 23.32
CA GLY A 78 -3.43 33.86 22.63
C GLY A 78 -2.68 33.79 21.29
N SER A 79 -2.87 32.68 20.61
CA SER A 79 -2.31 32.40 19.29
C SER A 79 -3.27 31.52 18.50
N ILE A 80 -3.09 31.44 17.18
CA ILE A 80 -3.75 30.41 16.36
C ILE A 80 -2.85 29.17 16.36
N ASP A 81 -3.41 28.04 16.78
CA ASP A 81 -2.75 26.74 16.71
C ASP A 81 -3.03 26.12 15.34
N THR A 82 -2.11 26.29 14.39
CA THR A 82 -2.29 25.77 13.03
C THR A 82 -2.25 24.25 12.95
N MET A 83 -1.96 23.56 14.05
CA MET A 83 -2.07 22.10 14.16
C MET A 83 -3.48 21.64 14.59
N LYS A 84 -4.45 22.55 14.69
CA LYS A 84 -5.85 22.27 15.01
C LYS A 84 -6.79 22.94 14.01
N THR A 85 -7.52 22.13 13.23
CA THR A 85 -8.51 22.64 12.28
C THR A 85 -9.73 23.25 12.99
N GLY A 86 -10.43 24.12 12.26
CA GLY A 86 -11.63 24.82 12.70
C GLY A 86 -11.39 26.29 13.03
N VAL A 87 -12.47 26.99 13.40
CA VAL A 87 -12.44 28.41 13.74
C VAL A 87 -11.84 28.60 15.13
N GLN A 88 -10.78 29.40 15.21
CA GLN A 88 -10.10 29.77 16.44
C GLN A 88 -10.20 31.28 16.67
N THR A 89 -10.31 31.71 17.92
CA THR A 89 -10.48 33.13 18.29
C THR A 89 -9.32 33.60 19.14
N VAL A 90 -8.80 34.78 18.82
CA VAL A 90 -7.75 35.49 19.56
C VAL A 90 -8.34 36.75 20.17
N ASN A 91 -7.96 37.06 21.41
CA ASN A 91 -8.38 38.25 22.11
C ASN A 91 -7.30 39.33 22.05
N PHE A 92 -7.73 40.57 21.92
CA PHE A 92 -6.86 41.74 21.85
C PHE A 92 -7.30 42.73 22.91
N THR A 93 -6.34 43.35 23.59
CA THR A 93 -6.59 44.48 24.48
C THR A 93 -5.82 45.68 23.94
N VAL A 94 -6.52 46.80 23.76
CA VAL A 94 -5.92 48.07 23.40
C VAL A 94 -6.05 49.01 24.58
N SER A 95 -4.93 49.52 25.09
CA SER A 95 -4.85 50.32 26.30
C SER A 95 -4.16 51.68 26.07
N GLY A 96 -4.34 52.59 27.00
CA GLY A 96 -3.62 53.86 27.02
C GLY A 96 -3.76 54.57 28.36
N GLU A 97 -2.99 55.64 28.50
CA GLU A 97 -2.98 56.48 29.70
C GLU A 97 -3.13 57.96 29.28
N ASP A 98 -3.96 58.73 29.99
CA ASP A 98 -4.12 60.15 29.71
C ASP A 98 -2.95 60.96 30.28
N GLU A 99 -2.39 61.86 29.48
CA GLU A 99 -1.19 62.63 29.87
C GLU A 99 -1.42 63.60 31.03
N LYS A 100 -2.66 64.03 31.31
CA LYS A 100 -2.95 65.10 32.26
C LYS A 100 -3.16 64.58 33.68
N TYR A 101 -3.83 63.45 33.82
CA TYR A 101 -4.23 62.87 35.09
C TYR A 101 -3.69 61.46 35.31
N GLY A 102 -3.02 60.85 34.33
CA GLY A 102 -2.48 59.49 34.41
C GLY A 102 -3.58 58.42 34.53
N GLN A 103 -4.77 58.67 33.98
CA GLN A 103 -5.86 57.71 34.04
C GLN A 103 -5.70 56.67 32.94
N TYR A 104 -5.84 55.41 33.32
CA TYR A 104 -5.77 54.26 32.44
C TYR A 104 -7.15 53.90 31.88
N ALA A 105 -7.20 53.54 30.60
CA ALA A 105 -8.36 52.91 29.98
C ALA A 105 -7.92 51.76 29.07
N GLU A 106 -8.81 50.78 28.91
CA GLU A 106 -8.62 49.68 27.98
C GLU A 106 -9.93 49.31 27.27
N LYS A 107 -9.79 48.75 26.06
CA LYS A 107 -10.87 48.10 25.31
C LYS A 107 -10.44 46.73 24.85
N LYS A 108 -11.38 45.78 24.88
CA LYS A 108 -11.16 44.41 24.45
C LYS A 108 -11.85 44.14 23.11
N TYR A 109 -11.15 43.40 22.25
CA TYR A 109 -11.61 42.99 20.93
C TYR A 109 -11.30 41.51 20.74
N SER A 110 -11.94 40.92 19.73
CA SER A 110 -11.68 39.54 19.32
C SER A 110 -11.67 39.46 17.80
N ALA A 111 -10.79 38.63 17.26
CA ALA A 111 -10.79 38.24 15.86
C ALA A 111 -10.65 36.73 15.76
N SER A 112 -11.09 36.17 14.64
CA SER A 112 -11.06 34.74 14.42
C SER A 112 -10.38 34.41 13.10
N ALA A 113 -9.72 33.26 13.04
CA ALA A 113 -9.22 32.64 11.83
C ALA A 113 -9.72 31.21 11.74
N GLU A 114 -10.01 30.74 10.54
CA GLU A 114 -10.37 29.35 10.29
C GLU A 114 -9.13 28.59 9.82
N VAL A 115 -8.76 27.52 10.53
CA VAL A 115 -7.70 26.61 10.09
C VAL A 115 -8.35 25.47 9.31
N VAL A 116 -7.94 25.28 8.06
CA VAL A 116 -8.44 24.22 7.18
C VAL A 116 -7.28 23.38 6.70
N ASP A 117 -7.55 22.09 6.48
CA ASP A 117 -6.59 21.21 5.84
C ASP A 117 -7.03 20.96 4.40
N THR A 118 -6.24 21.42 3.44
CA THR A 118 -6.46 21.23 2.01
C THR A 118 -5.42 20.30 1.38
N GLN A 119 -4.46 19.82 2.17
CA GLN A 119 -3.40 18.95 1.69
C GLN A 119 -3.84 17.50 1.79
N PHE A 120 -3.76 16.78 0.67
CA PHE A 120 -4.16 15.39 0.61
C PHE A 120 -2.95 14.47 0.87
N PRO A 121 -3.15 13.28 1.45
CA PRO A 121 -2.10 12.29 1.56
C PRO A 121 -1.63 11.80 0.18
N SER A 122 -0.37 11.40 0.09
CA SER A 122 0.27 10.82 -1.10
C SER A 122 0.50 9.32 -0.93
N ILE A 123 0.30 8.56 -2.01
CA ILE A 123 0.54 7.11 -2.07
C ILE A 123 1.52 6.85 -3.22
N GLU A 124 2.68 6.27 -2.88
CA GLU A 124 3.67 5.81 -3.84
C GLU A 124 3.66 4.29 -3.97
N ILE A 125 3.76 3.81 -5.22
CA ILE A 125 3.82 2.39 -5.55
C ILE A 125 5.03 2.09 -6.42
N GLU A 126 5.61 0.89 -6.27
CA GLU A 126 6.77 0.47 -7.07
C GLU A 126 6.35 0.12 -8.52
N LYS A 127 5.21 -0.56 -8.68
CA LYS A 127 4.72 -1.08 -9.97
C LYS A 127 3.22 -0.87 -10.15
N GLU A 128 2.83 -0.41 -11.33
CA GLU A 128 1.42 -0.32 -11.77
C GLU A 128 0.78 -1.70 -11.96
N THR A 129 1.58 -2.76 -12.17
CA THR A 129 1.08 -4.12 -12.31
C THR A 129 2.04 -5.15 -11.73
N LEU A 130 1.53 -5.96 -10.80
CA LEU A 130 2.18 -7.17 -10.33
C LEU A 130 1.74 -8.37 -11.17
N THR A 131 2.61 -9.36 -11.35
CA THR A 131 2.24 -10.61 -12.03
C THR A 131 2.56 -11.80 -11.15
N VAL A 132 1.61 -12.71 -11.00
CA VAL A 132 1.77 -13.94 -10.23
C VAL A 132 1.18 -15.11 -11.03
N THR A 133 1.73 -16.31 -10.85
CA THR A 133 1.16 -17.52 -11.46
C THR A 133 0.04 -18.06 -10.58
N GLU A 134 -1.03 -18.54 -11.20
CA GLU A 134 -2.14 -19.22 -10.53
C GLU A 134 -1.68 -20.19 -9.44
N GLY A 135 -2.29 -20.06 -8.25
CA GLY A 135 -2.02 -20.85 -7.06
C GLY A 135 -0.81 -20.39 -6.24
N THR A 136 -0.08 -19.36 -6.67
CA THR A 136 1.06 -18.82 -5.91
C THR A 136 0.60 -17.73 -4.95
N SER A 137 1.02 -17.81 -3.69
CA SER A 137 0.77 -16.78 -2.68
C SER A 137 1.42 -15.46 -3.10
N LEU A 138 0.71 -14.34 -2.93
CA LEU A 138 1.23 -13.00 -3.22
C LEU A 138 0.92 -12.07 -2.05
N ASN A 139 1.95 -11.40 -1.51
CA ASN A 139 1.77 -10.24 -0.63
C ASN A 139 1.90 -8.98 -1.49
N VAL A 140 0.88 -8.13 -1.46
CA VAL A 140 0.82 -6.89 -2.25
C VAL A 140 1.39 -5.69 -1.51
N MET A 141 1.53 -5.76 -0.18
CA MET A 141 1.99 -4.64 0.65
C MET A 141 3.37 -4.09 0.26
N PRO A 142 4.37 -4.91 -0.12
CA PRO A 142 5.68 -4.39 -0.53
C PRO A 142 5.63 -3.53 -1.80
N ASN A 143 4.54 -3.58 -2.59
CA ASN A 143 4.38 -2.72 -3.75
C ASN A 143 3.99 -1.29 -3.38
N ILE A 144 3.55 -1.05 -2.14
CA ILE A 144 3.25 0.28 -1.59
C ILE A 144 4.52 0.77 -0.89
N THR A 145 5.24 1.70 -1.53
CA THR A 145 6.58 2.10 -1.09
C THR A 145 6.56 3.22 -0.06
N ALA A 146 5.57 4.10 -0.14
CA ALA A 146 5.35 5.16 0.83
C ALA A 146 3.87 5.57 0.87
N VAL A 147 3.38 5.87 2.07
CA VAL A 147 2.11 6.56 2.27
C VAL A 147 2.35 7.66 3.28
N THR A 148 2.17 8.91 2.86
CA THR A 148 2.58 10.08 3.63
C THR A 148 1.59 11.22 3.51
N ASP A 149 1.36 11.91 4.61
CA ASP A 149 0.76 13.22 4.66
C ASP A 149 1.82 14.33 4.62
N PRO A 150 1.62 15.46 3.91
CA PRO A 150 2.59 16.55 3.84
C PRO A 150 2.94 17.21 5.19
N VAL A 151 2.05 17.17 6.17
CA VAL A 151 2.22 17.83 7.48
C VAL A 151 2.48 16.82 8.60
N ASP A 152 1.71 15.73 8.66
CA ASP A 152 1.79 14.72 9.72
C ASP A 152 2.80 13.59 9.41
N GLY A 153 3.32 13.53 8.18
CA GLY A 153 4.35 12.57 7.79
C GLY A 153 3.78 11.18 7.48
N GLN A 154 4.48 10.12 7.89
CA GLN A 154 4.14 8.77 7.45
C GLN A 154 2.82 8.26 8.03
N LEU A 155 1.96 7.72 7.17
CA LEU A 155 0.71 7.08 7.56
C LEU A 155 0.90 5.55 7.70
N PRO A 156 0.57 4.95 8.87
CA PRO A 156 0.64 3.51 9.08
C PRO A 156 -0.52 2.75 8.42
N GLU A 157 -0.36 1.44 8.26
CA GLU A 157 -1.46 0.54 7.85
C GLU A 157 -2.53 0.47 8.96
N GLY A 158 -3.81 0.52 8.58
CA GLY A 158 -4.94 0.57 9.49
C GLY A 158 -6.28 0.41 8.76
N ASP A 159 -7.29 1.17 9.18
CA ASP A 159 -8.64 1.13 8.62
C ASP A 159 -8.84 2.05 7.41
N GLY A 160 -7.89 2.96 7.15
CA GLY A 160 -7.99 3.95 6.07
C GLY A 160 -9.02 5.05 6.34
N VAL A 161 -9.39 5.28 7.61
CA VAL A 161 -10.41 6.27 7.99
C VAL A 161 -9.80 7.47 8.70
N THR A 162 -8.78 7.26 9.54
CA THR A 162 -8.12 8.35 10.27
C THR A 162 -6.64 8.04 10.44
N ALA A 163 -5.79 8.97 9.97
CA ALA A 163 -4.33 8.91 10.08
C ALA A 163 -3.75 7.53 9.74
N SER A 164 -4.27 6.89 8.70
CA SER A 164 -3.89 5.54 8.31
C SER A 164 -4.25 5.23 6.86
N TYR A 165 -3.77 4.09 6.35
CA TYR A 165 -4.14 3.58 5.04
C TYR A 165 -4.55 2.11 5.07
N THR A 166 -5.31 1.69 4.06
CA THR A 166 -5.69 0.30 3.85
C THR A 166 -5.47 -0.08 2.39
N ALA A 167 -5.22 -1.36 2.13
CA ALA A 167 -5.11 -1.92 0.79
C ALA A 167 -6.13 -3.05 0.64
N VAL A 168 -7.19 -2.80 -0.13
CA VAL A 168 -8.31 -3.73 -0.29
C VAL A 168 -8.31 -4.30 -1.70
N SER A 169 -8.54 -5.60 -1.81
CA SER A 169 -8.70 -6.30 -3.08
C SER A 169 -9.52 -7.56 -2.91
N ASP A 170 -10.24 -7.95 -3.95
CA ASP A 170 -10.88 -9.25 -4.10
C ASP A 170 -9.92 -10.33 -4.67
N LEU A 171 -8.62 -10.04 -4.69
CA LEU A 171 -7.56 -10.87 -5.25
C LEU A 171 -7.74 -12.36 -4.90
N ASN A 172 -7.94 -13.17 -5.94
CA ASN A 172 -7.95 -14.62 -5.83
C ASN A 172 -6.85 -15.22 -6.69
N THR A 173 -5.73 -15.57 -6.07
CA THR A 173 -4.58 -16.15 -6.79
C THR A 173 -4.86 -17.52 -7.39
N ASN A 174 -5.95 -18.20 -7.03
CA ASN A 174 -6.36 -19.48 -7.62
C ASN A 174 -7.24 -19.33 -8.87
N LYS A 175 -7.57 -18.09 -9.25
CA LYS A 175 -8.39 -17.81 -10.42
C LYS A 175 -7.60 -16.88 -11.34
N PRO A 176 -7.19 -17.35 -12.53
CA PRO A 176 -6.53 -16.50 -13.51
C PRO A 176 -7.40 -15.31 -13.88
N GLY A 177 -6.78 -14.14 -14.04
CA GLY A 177 -7.51 -12.90 -14.27
C GLY A 177 -6.69 -11.66 -13.88
N LYS A 178 -7.33 -10.50 -14.03
CA LYS A 178 -6.83 -9.23 -13.53
C LYS A 178 -7.65 -8.83 -12.32
N TYR A 179 -6.97 -8.47 -11.24
CA TYR A 179 -7.55 -7.98 -10.01
C TYR A 179 -7.03 -6.56 -9.76
N THR A 180 -7.84 -5.74 -9.12
CA THR A 180 -7.45 -4.39 -8.72
C THR A 180 -7.21 -4.39 -7.21
N VAL A 181 -6.07 -3.83 -6.80
CA VAL A 181 -5.83 -3.47 -5.42
C VAL A 181 -6.05 -1.98 -5.31
N THR A 182 -6.97 -1.58 -4.44
CA THR A 182 -7.27 -0.18 -4.15
C THR A 182 -6.66 0.17 -2.80
N VAL A 183 -5.68 1.06 -2.83
CA VAL A 183 -5.07 1.64 -1.62
C VAL A 183 -5.82 2.92 -1.30
N THR A 184 -6.35 3.02 -0.07
CA THR A 184 -7.03 4.22 0.43
C THR A 184 -6.25 4.74 1.62
N ALA A 185 -5.84 6.00 1.58
CA ALA A 185 -5.19 6.69 2.68
C ALA A 185 -6.05 7.85 3.16
N ALA A 186 -6.18 8.01 4.47
CA ALA A 186 -6.83 9.13 5.12
C ALA A 186 -5.86 9.80 6.10
N ASP A 187 -5.77 11.13 6.05
CA ASP A 187 -5.06 11.90 7.06
C ASP A 187 -5.91 12.00 8.36
N LYS A 188 -5.44 12.79 9.33
CA LYS A 188 -6.17 12.95 10.60
C LYS A 188 -7.33 13.95 10.53
N ASN A 189 -7.35 14.79 9.49
CA ASN A 189 -8.31 15.87 9.28
C ASN A 189 -9.43 15.47 8.30
N GLY A 190 -9.32 14.28 7.71
CA GLY A 190 -10.33 13.62 6.89
C GLY A 190 -10.09 13.70 5.38
N ASN A 191 -8.98 14.28 4.90
CA ASN A 191 -8.70 14.23 3.46
C ASN A 191 -8.26 12.82 3.07
N GLN A 192 -8.72 12.39 1.90
CA GLN A 192 -8.54 11.03 1.43
C GLN A 192 -7.98 10.99 0.02
N THR A 193 -7.04 10.08 -0.19
CA THR A 193 -6.48 9.74 -1.50
C THR A 193 -6.62 8.25 -1.75
N THR A 194 -7.04 7.91 -2.97
CA THR A 194 -7.09 6.53 -3.44
C THR A 194 -6.10 6.31 -4.58
N ARG A 195 -5.38 5.20 -4.55
CA ARG A 195 -4.47 4.78 -5.63
C ARG A 195 -4.68 3.30 -5.94
N ASP A 196 -4.88 3.00 -7.21
CA ASP A 196 -5.06 1.63 -7.69
C ASP A 196 -3.78 1.11 -8.34
N PHE A 197 -3.54 -0.20 -8.18
CA PHE A 197 -2.62 -0.95 -9.02
C PHE A 197 -3.18 -2.34 -9.35
N ALA A 198 -2.74 -2.91 -10.46
CA ALA A 198 -3.26 -4.18 -10.95
C ALA A 198 -2.44 -5.39 -10.45
N VAL A 199 -3.12 -6.52 -10.25
CA VAL A 199 -2.49 -7.83 -10.10
C VAL A 199 -2.99 -8.74 -11.21
N THR A 200 -2.08 -9.20 -12.07
CA THR A 200 -2.39 -10.19 -13.11
C THR A 200 -2.02 -11.58 -12.61
N VAL A 201 -3.03 -12.41 -12.36
CA VAL A 201 -2.88 -13.84 -12.11
C VAL A 201 -2.86 -14.55 -13.46
N LYS A 202 -1.67 -14.99 -13.88
CA LYS A 202 -1.49 -15.74 -15.12
C LYS A 202 -1.99 -17.16 -14.93
N GLU A 203 -2.73 -17.68 -15.90
CA GLU A 203 -3.06 -19.11 -15.94
C GLU A 203 -1.78 -19.91 -15.75
N LYS A 204 -1.84 -20.95 -14.91
CA LYS A 204 -0.77 -21.93 -14.92
C LYS A 204 -0.69 -22.48 -16.34
N PRO A 205 0.52 -22.60 -16.93
CA PRO A 205 0.63 -23.14 -18.28
C PRO A 205 -0.03 -24.52 -18.32
N LYS A 206 -1.16 -24.59 -19.03
CA LYS A 206 -1.81 -25.85 -19.38
C LYS A 206 -0.83 -26.61 -20.29
N PRO A 207 -0.64 -27.93 -20.14
CA PRO A 207 0.12 -28.70 -21.12
C PRO A 207 -0.48 -28.45 -22.49
N VAL A 208 0.26 -27.80 -23.38
CA VAL A 208 -0.20 -27.50 -24.74
C VAL A 208 -0.29 -28.82 -25.49
N VAL A 209 -1.49 -29.39 -25.58
CA VAL A 209 -1.79 -30.49 -26.52
C VAL A 209 -2.39 -29.85 -27.77
N THR A 210 -1.52 -29.48 -28.71
CA THR A 210 -1.96 -28.95 -30.01
C THR A 210 -2.59 -30.08 -30.82
N ALA A 211 -3.92 -30.14 -30.82
CA ALA A 211 -4.68 -30.99 -31.71
C ALA A 211 -4.90 -30.26 -33.05
N SER A 212 -4.05 -30.52 -34.05
CA SER A 212 -4.44 -30.73 -35.46
C SER A 212 -3.24 -30.95 -36.37
N ALA A 213 -3.05 -32.21 -36.79
CA ALA A 213 -2.86 -32.59 -38.19
C ALA A 213 -3.13 -34.09 -38.33
N LYS A 214 -4.29 -34.46 -38.88
CA LYS A 214 -4.51 -35.80 -39.43
C LYS A 214 -3.62 -35.96 -40.67
N VAL A 215 -2.55 -36.75 -40.61
CA VAL A 215 -2.13 -37.69 -41.68
C VAL A 215 -1.35 -38.86 -41.04
N SER A 216 -2.03 -40.02 -40.98
CA SER A 216 -1.56 -41.41 -41.13
C SER A 216 -0.11 -41.82 -40.78
N ALA A 217 0.05 -42.58 -39.68
CA ALA A 217 0.73 -43.90 -39.58
C ALA A 217 1.45 -44.13 -38.21
N ASN A 218 0.67 -44.49 -37.20
CA ASN A 218 0.94 -45.32 -36.00
C ASN A 218 2.29 -45.43 -35.26
N THR A 219 3.29 -44.56 -35.47
CA THR A 219 4.50 -44.48 -34.60
C THR A 219 4.98 -43.04 -34.40
N SER A 220 4.55 -42.09 -35.24
CA SER A 220 5.00 -40.69 -35.21
C SER A 220 4.30 -39.79 -34.18
N GLY A 221 3.02 -40.05 -33.88
CA GLY A 221 2.21 -39.20 -33.00
C GLY A 221 2.62 -39.26 -31.54
N ASN A 222 2.77 -40.48 -30.99
CA ASN A 222 3.18 -40.64 -29.60
C ASN A 222 4.64 -40.24 -29.39
N TYR A 223 5.54 -40.55 -30.34
CA TYR A 223 6.92 -40.07 -30.32
C TYR A 223 6.99 -38.56 -30.15
N SER A 224 6.30 -37.82 -31.02
CA SER A 224 6.28 -36.35 -30.97
C SER A 224 5.65 -35.84 -29.68
N THR A 225 4.56 -36.45 -29.23
CA THR A 225 3.88 -36.07 -27.98
C THR A 225 4.79 -36.24 -26.75
N ILE A 226 5.49 -37.37 -26.68
CA ILE A 226 6.45 -37.66 -25.61
C ILE A 226 7.60 -36.67 -25.67
N TYR A 227 8.20 -36.46 -26.85
CA TYR A 227 9.31 -35.52 -27.02
C TYR A 227 8.94 -34.10 -26.56
N SER A 228 7.79 -33.60 -27.00
CA SER A 228 7.28 -32.27 -26.62
C SER A 228 6.95 -32.20 -25.13
N TYR A 229 6.41 -33.25 -24.53
CA TYR A 229 6.15 -33.28 -23.09
C TYR A 229 7.45 -33.21 -22.28
N VAL A 230 8.46 -33.99 -22.67
CA VAL A 230 9.75 -34.03 -21.97
C VAL A 230 10.50 -32.70 -22.10
N THR A 231 10.56 -32.14 -23.31
CA THR A 231 11.26 -30.86 -23.53
C THR A 231 10.51 -29.65 -22.99
N GLY A 232 9.19 -29.61 -23.18
CA GLY A 232 8.35 -28.49 -22.76
C GLY A 232 7.90 -28.57 -21.30
N THR A 233 7.23 -29.66 -20.92
CA THR A 233 6.62 -29.78 -19.57
C THR A 233 7.64 -30.15 -18.51
N MET A 234 8.57 -31.06 -18.81
CA MET A 234 9.61 -31.45 -17.84
C MET A 234 10.81 -30.49 -17.85
N GLY A 235 10.94 -29.65 -18.90
CA GLY A 235 12.03 -28.68 -19.06
C GLY A 235 13.39 -29.33 -19.31
N LEU A 236 13.41 -30.56 -19.84
CA LEU A 236 14.65 -31.27 -20.14
C LEU A 236 15.16 -30.90 -21.55
N ASN A 237 16.47 -30.96 -21.76
CA ASN A 237 17.06 -30.65 -23.06
C ASN A 237 16.78 -31.76 -24.11
N LYS A 238 17.14 -31.51 -25.38
CA LYS A 238 16.94 -32.46 -26.50
C LYS A 238 17.61 -33.81 -26.19
N ALA A 239 18.84 -33.80 -25.67
CA ALA A 239 19.57 -35.02 -25.32
C ALA A 239 18.81 -35.89 -24.31
N ALA A 240 18.34 -35.29 -23.22
CA ALA A 240 17.54 -35.98 -22.20
C ALA A 240 16.22 -36.54 -22.77
N ALA A 241 15.56 -35.78 -23.65
CA ALA A 241 14.34 -36.24 -24.33
C ALA A 241 14.59 -37.44 -25.24
N CYS A 242 15.66 -37.41 -26.03
CA CYS A 242 16.07 -38.53 -26.88
C CYS A 242 16.40 -39.79 -26.05
N GLY A 243 17.07 -39.62 -24.89
CA GLY A 243 17.36 -40.71 -23.97
C GLY A 243 16.10 -41.37 -23.37
N ILE A 244 15.13 -40.56 -22.96
CA ILE A 244 13.82 -41.05 -22.49
C ILE A 244 13.10 -41.78 -23.62
N LEU A 245 12.99 -41.19 -24.81
CA LEU A 245 12.33 -41.82 -25.96
C LEU A 245 12.93 -43.18 -26.33
N ALA A 246 14.25 -43.33 -26.26
CA ALA A 246 14.89 -44.61 -26.53
C ALA A 246 14.44 -45.71 -25.55
N ASN A 247 14.18 -45.36 -24.29
CA ASN A 247 13.63 -46.29 -23.31
C ASN A 247 12.17 -46.62 -23.63
N LEU A 248 11.31 -45.61 -23.81
CA LEU A 248 9.88 -45.80 -24.07
C LEU A 248 9.60 -46.57 -25.37
N TYR A 249 10.45 -46.39 -26.39
CA TYR A 249 10.39 -47.22 -27.60
C TYR A 249 10.61 -48.69 -27.29
N ARG A 250 11.60 -49.00 -26.44
CA ARG A 250 11.92 -50.39 -26.08
C ARG A 250 10.90 -51.01 -25.16
N GLU A 251 10.31 -50.24 -24.26
CA GLU A 251 9.31 -50.75 -23.32
C GLU A 251 7.97 -51.04 -24.01
N SER A 252 7.55 -50.19 -24.94
CA SER A 252 6.17 -50.22 -25.41
C SER A 252 5.97 -49.89 -26.88
N ASN A 253 7.04 -49.61 -27.63
CA ASN A 253 6.96 -48.97 -28.95
C ASN A 253 6.07 -47.70 -28.91
N PHE A 254 6.21 -46.92 -27.82
CA PHE A 254 5.41 -45.73 -27.51
C PHE A 254 3.90 -45.97 -27.35
N ASN A 255 3.45 -47.21 -27.20
CA ASN A 255 2.02 -47.51 -27.11
C ASN A 255 1.56 -47.50 -25.63
N PRO A 256 0.71 -46.53 -25.22
CA PRO A 256 0.20 -46.44 -23.84
C PRO A 256 -0.74 -47.59 -23.47
N ASN A 257 -1.20 -48.38 -24.44
CA ASN A 257 -2.09 -49.51 -24.23
C ASN A 257 -1.38 -50.86 -24.28
N THR A 258 -0.04 -50.89 -24.43
CA THR A 258 0.74 -52.14 -24.31
C THR A 258 0.55 -52.71 -22.90
N GLY A 259 0.12 -53.97 -22.81
CA GLY A 259 -0.42 -54.53 -21.58
C GLY A 259 -0.12 -56.02 -21.34
N GLY A 260 -0.53 -56.48 -20.15
CA GLY A 260 -0.27 -57.80 -19.57
C GLY A 260 -0.01 -57.66 -18.06
N THR A 261 1.01 -58.34 -17.55
CA THR A 261 1.54 -58.14 -16.19
C THR A 261 2.02 -56.70 -15.98
N TYR A 262 2.64 -56.11 -17.01
CA TYR A 262 3.10 -54.72 -17.06
C TYR A 262 2.19 -53.89 -17.98
N TYR A 263 2.16 -52.56 -17.81
CA TYR A 263 1.22 -51.70 -18.53
C TYR A 263 1.81 -50.34 -18.90
N GLY A 264 1.48 -49.85 -20.09
CA GLY A 264 1.74 -48.48 -20.50
C GLY A 264 3.14 -48.22 -21.06
N ILE A 265 3.43 -46.94 -21.30
CA ILE A 265 4.61 -46.48 -22.06
C ILE A 265 5.96 -46.86 -21.46
N VAL A 266 6.01 -47.04 -20.14
CA VAL A 266 7.18 -47.47 -19.36
C VAL A 266 6.92 -48.80 -18.65
N GLN A 267 5.89 -49.55 -19.09
CA GLN A 267 5.58 -50.89 -18.58
C GLN A 267 5.50 -50.95 -17.03
N TRP A 268 4.66 -50.13 -16.41
CA TRP A 268 4.43 -50.18 -14.97
C TRP A 268 3.88 -51.54 -14.53
N GLY A 269 4.52 -52.15 -13.53
CA GLY A 269 4.09 -53.41 -12.91
C GLY A 269 3.82 -53.28 -11.40
N GLY A 270 3.17 -54.29 -10.83
CA GLY A 270 2.93 -54.39 -9.37
C GLY A 270 2.32 -53.13 -8.75
N GLY A 271 2.86 -52.69 -7.61
CA GLY A 271 2.40 -51.50 -6.89
C GLY A 271 2.48 -50.20 -7.71
N ARG A 272 3.44 -50.07 -8.64
CA ARG A 272 3.54 -48.87 -9.49
C ARG A 272 2.38 -48.77 -10.48
N LYS A 273 1.89 -49.90 -10.99
CA LYS A 273 0.68 -49.95 -11.84
C LYS A 273 -0.57 -49.53 -11.06
N SER A 274 -0.69 -49.95 -9.80
CA SER A 274 -1.77 -49.49 -8.92
C SER A 274 -1.66 -47.99 -8.64
N ASN A 275 -0.46 -47.49 -8.36
CA ASN A 275 -0.21 -46.06 -8.14
C ASN A 275 -0.52 -45.21 -9.36
N LEU A 276 -0.17 -45.67 -10.57
CA LEU A 276 -0.55 -45.00 -11.83
C LEU A 276 -2.06 -44.79 -11.89
N LYS A 277 -2.85 -45.85 -11.66
CA LYS A 277 -4.31 -45.78 -11.72
C LYS A 277 -4.87 -44.81 -10.69
N SER A 278 -4.47 -44.95 -9.42
CA SER A 278 -4.96 -44.12 -8.33
C SER A 278 -4.55 -42.65 -8.50
N TRP A 279 -3.28 -42.40 -8.86
CA TRP A 279 -2.77 -41.04 -9.03
C TRP A 279 -3.45 -40.35 -10.21
N CYS A 280 -3.61 -41.02 -11.34
CA CYS A 280 -4.32 -40.46 -12.49
C CYS A 280 -5.77 -40.11 -12.12
N ALA A 281 -6.50 -41.03 -11.48
CA ALA A 281 -7.87 -40.78 -11.03
C ALA A 281 -7.97 -39.56 -10.10
N SER A 282 -7.04 -39.41 -9.14
CA SER A 282 -7.02 -38.27 -8.21
C SER A 282 -6.58 -36.95 -8.83
N ASN A 283 -5.90 -36.96 -9.98
CA ASN A 283 -5.36 -35.77 -10.63
C ASN A 283 -6.08 -35.43 -11.94
N GLY A 284 -7.27 -36.01 -12.17
CA GLY A 284 -8.10 -35.70 -13.35
C GLY A 284 -7.54 -36.26 -14.65
N TYR A 285 -6.73 -37.32 -14.60
CA TYR A 285 -6.17 -38.00 -15.76
C TYR A 285 -6.78 -39.39 -15.97
N ASP A 286 -6.88 -39.80 -17.23
CA ASP A 286 -7.11 -41.20 -17.59
C ASP A 286 -5.78 -41.95 -17.60
N TYR A 287 -5.66 -42.99 -16.77
CA TYR A 287 -4.44 -43.81 -16.67
C TYR A 287 -4.12 -44.59 -17.96
N SER A 288 -5.09 -44.78 -18.84
CA SER A 288 -4.91 -45.42 -20.14
C SER A 288 -4.48 -44.47 -21.25
N SER A 289 -4.58 -43.16 -20.99
CA SER A 289 -4.13 -42.13 -21.92
C SER A 289 -2.63 -41.92 -21.84
N LEU A 290 -2.01 -41.54 -22.98
CA LEU A 290 -0.61 -41.15 -23.01
C LEU A 290 -0.32 -39.95 -22.09
N SER A 291 -1.23 -38.98 -22.02
CA SER A 291 -1.10 -37.78 -21.18
C SER A 291 -1.10 -38.13 -19.70
N GLY A 292 -2.01 -38.99 -19.24
CA GLY A 292 -2.05 -39.47 -17.86
C GLY A 292 -0.79 -40.24 -17.49
N GLN A 293 -0.30 -41.09 -18.39
CA GLN A 293 0.92 -41.85 -18.19
C GLN A 293 2.17 -40.95 -18.14
N LEU A 294 2.30 -39.96 -19.02
CA LEU A 294 3.40 -38.98 -18.98
C LEU A 294 3.35 -38.11 -17.72
N ALA A 295 2.16 -37.70 -17.29
CA ALA A 295 1.95 -36.96 -16.05
C ALA A 295 2.39 -37.78 -14.83
N PHE A 296 2.02 -39.06 -14.77
CA PHE A 296 2.44 -39.95 -13.69
C PHE A 296 3.94 -40.26 -13.73
N MET A 297 4.52 -40.52 -14.90
CA MET A 297 5.97 -40.70 -15.06
C MET A 297 6.74 -39.50 -14.50
N TYR A 298 6.28 -38.29 -14.83
CA TYR A 298 6.92 -37.08 -14.31
C TYR A 298 6.69 -36.86 -12.81
N HIS A 299 5.52 -37.26 -12.29
CA HIS A 299 5.27 -37.27 -10.85
C HIS A 299 6.25 -38.21 -10.11
N GLU A 300 6.45 -39.43 -10.61
CA GLU A 300 7.43 -40.38 -10.06
C GLU A 300 8.85 -39.82 -10.13
N LEU A 301 9.24 -39.23 -11.27
CA LEU A 301 10.55 -38.57 -11.45
C LEU A 301 10.77 -37.39 -10.49
N LYS A 302 9.72 -36.64 -10.13
CA LYS A 302 9.83 -35.56 -9.14
C LYS A 302 9.84 -36.03 -7.69
N SER A 303 9.46 -37.28 -7.43
CA SER A 303 9.31 -37.82 -6.08
C SER A 303 10.28 -38.98 -5.85
N SER A 304 9.83 -40.22 -5.96
CA SER A 304 10.60 -41.42 -5.66
C SER A 304 11.83 -41.64 -6.57
N TYR A 305 11.90 -40.94 -7.70
CA TYR A 305 12.98 -41.05 -8.69
C TYR A 305 13.68 -39.71 -8.94
N SER A 306 13.74 -38.84 -7.92
CA SER A 306 14.36 -37.50 -8.02
C SER A 306 15.83 -37.53 -8.44
N SER A 307 16.61 -38.54 -8.05
CA SER A 307 18.00 -38.73 -8.52
C SER A 307 18.07 -38.99 -10.03
N CYS A 308 17.11 -39.75 -10.58
CA CYS A 308 17.01 -39.96 -12.03
C CYS A 308 16.72 -38.65 -12.74
N LEU A 309 15.76 -37.87 -12.23
CA LEU A 309 15.43 -36.56 -12.80
C LEU A 309 16.61 -35.59 -12.73
N SER A 310 17.36 -35.58 -11.62
CA SER A 310 18.57 -34.77 -11.48
C SER A 310 19.62 -35.16 -12.52
N GLY A 311 19.90 -36.46 -12.67
CA GLY A 311 20.83 -36.96 -13.69
C GLY A 311 20.40 -36.60 -15.11
N LEU A 312 19.11 -36.66 -15.42
CA LEU A 312 18.58 -36.24 -16.72
C LEU A 312 18.68 -34.74 -16.97
N LYS A 313 18.60 -33.91 -15.92
CA LYS A 313 18.82 -32.46 -16.03
C LYS A 313 20.29 -32.10 -16.24
N SER A 314 21.21 -32.92 -15.75
CA SER A 314 22.65 -32.64 -15.80
C SER A 314 23.33 -33.09 -17.10
N VAL A 315 22.66 -33.85 -17.97
CA VAL A 315 23.29 -34.29 -19.23
C VAL A 315 23.52 -33.09 -20.15
N GLU A 316 24.67 -33.08 -20.81
CA GLU A 316 24.95 -32.10 -21.87
C GLU A 316 23.98 -32.27 -23.03
N ASN A 317 23.68 -31.18 -23.74
CA ASN A 317 22.79 -31.24 -24.91
C ASN A 317 23.56 -31.66 -26.17
N THR A 318 24.12 -32.87 -26.14
CA THR A 318 24.96 -33.47 -27.19
C THR A 318 24.48 -34.89 -27.51
N GLU A 319 24.99 -35.49 -28.59
CA GLU A 319 24.71 -36.89 -28.95
C GLU A 319 25.11 -37.87 -27.83
N ASP A 320 26.30 -37.70 -27.24
CA ASP A 320 26.72 -38.51 -26.09
C ASP A 320 25.94 -38.21 -24.82
N GLY A 321 25.48 -36.97 -24.64
CA GLY A 321 24.50 -36.63 -23.61
C GLY A 321 23.19 -37.41 -23.77
N ALA A 322 22.75 -37.63 -25.01
CA ALA A 322 21.54 -38.42 -25.30
C ALA A 322 21.74 -39.90 -24.96
N ALA A 323 22.90 -40.46 -25.34
CA ALA A 323 23.30 -41.81 -24.94
C ALA A 323 23.33 -41.95 -23.41
N LYS A 324 23.92 -40.95 -22.72
CA LYS A 324 24.01 -40.93 -21.26
C LYS A 324 22.63 -40.85 -20.59
N ALA A 325 21.74 -40.01 -21.12
CA ALA A 325 20.37 -39.92 -20.64
C ALA A 325 19.61 -41.25 -20.77
N ALA A 326 19.82 -41.97 -21.87
CA ALA A 326 19.22 -43.29 -22.07
C ALA A 326 19.66 -44.29 -21.00
N GLU A 327 20.96 -44.28 -20.64
CA GLU A 327 21.49 -45.11 -19.56
C GLU A 327 20.93 -44.72 -18.19
N ILE A 328 20.86 -43.42 -17.89
CA ILE A 328 20.34 -42.90 -16.63
C ILE A 328 18.90 -43.37 -16.43
N PHE A 329 18.04 -43.13 -17.42
CA PHE A 329 16.64 -43.54 -17.34
C PHE A 329 16.49 -45.06 -17.21
N CYS A 330 17.24 -45.83 -18.02
CA CYS A 330 17.20 -47.29 -17.99
C CYS A 330 17.61 -47.88 -16.62
N ARG A 331 18.70 -47.37 -16.04
CA ARG A 331 19.24 -47.92 -14.78
C ARG A 331 18.47 -47.41 -13.56
N GLN A 332 18.02 -46.17 -13.58
CA GLN A 332 17.46 -45.52 -12.39
C GLN A 332 15.93 -45.53 -12.38
N TYR A 333 15.27 -45.38 -13.52
CA TYR A 333 13.81 -45.40 -13.60
C TYR A 333 13.27 -46.80 -13.94
N GLU A 334 13.76 -47.43 -15.02
CA GLU A 334 13.34 -48.79 -15.40
C GLU A 334 13.97 -49.88 -14.52
N ARG A 335 15.09 -49.57 -13.85
CA ARG A 335 15.87 -50.50 -13.02
C ARG A 335 16.28 -51.78 -13.76
N ALA A 336 16.52 -51.67 -15.07
CA ALA A 336 16.95 -52.80 -15.88
C ALA A 336 18.45 -53.10 -15.70
N ALA A 337 18.81 -54.38 -15.69
CA ALA A 337 20.19 -54.83 -15.51
C ALA A 337 21.10 -54.46 -16.70
N SER A 338 20.55 -54.42 -17.93
CA SER A 338 21.26 -54.11 -19.16
C SER A 338 20.62 -52.93 -19.90
N VAL A 339 21.46 -52.03 -20.42
CA VAL A 339 21.01 -50.87 -21.20
C VAL A 339 20.68 -51.23 -22.66
N GLY A 340 21.18 -52.36 -23.16
CA GLY A 340 20.96 -52.83 -24.53
C GLY A 340 21.31 -51.76 -25.58
N THR A 341 20.50 -51.68 -26.64
CA THR A 341 20.68 -50.71 -27.75
C THR A 341 20.08 -49.32 -27.46
N ARG A 342 19.67 -49.04 -26.21
CA ARG A 342 19.01 -47.77 -25.87
C ARG A 342 19.94 -46.55 -26.06
N PRO A 343 21.24 -46.61 -25.69
CA PRO A 343 22.16 -45.49 -25.94
C PRO A 343 22.29 -45.16 -27.44
N ASP A 344 22.46 -46.18 -28.30
CA ASP A 344 22.58 -46.00 -29.75
C ASP A 344 21.30 -45.46 -30.38
N LEU A 345 20.14 -45.93 -29.90
CA LEU A 345 18.85 -45.41 -30.35
C LEU A 345 18.66 -43.94 -29.94
N ALA A 346 19.12 -43.55 -28.75
CA ALA A 346 19.06 -42.17 -28.30
C ALA A 346 19.94 -41.24 -29.14
N ARG A 347 21.16 -41.70 -29.50
CA ARG A 347 22.03 -41.00 -30.46
C ARG A 347 21.33 -40.80 -31.82
N ALA A 348 20.72 -41.87 -32.34
CA ALA A 348 19.98 -41.81 -33.60
C ALA A 348 18.77 -40.86 -33.55
N TYR A 349 18.11 -40.71 -32.40
CA TYR A 349 17.06 -39.70 -32.21
C TYR A 349 17.61 -38.28 -32.09
N PHE A 350 18.79 -38.11 -31.50
CA PHE A 350 19.41 -36.79 -31.34
C PHE A 350 19.86 -36.19 -32.67
N ASN A 351 20.32 -37.02 -33.60
CA ASN A 351 20.82 -36.63 -34.92
C ASN A 351 19.72 -36.45 -35.98
N LYS A 352 18.45 -36.62 -35.61
CA LYS A 352 17.28 -36.29 -36.44
C LYS A 352 16.73 -34.91 -36.09
#